data_AF-A0A7Y2XIZ1-F1
#
_entry.id   AF-A0A7Y2XIZ1-F1
#
_cell.length_a   1.000
_cell.length_b   1.000
_cell.length_c   1.000
_cell.angle_alpha   90.00
_cell.angle_beta   90.00
_cell.angle_gamma   90.00
#
_symmetry.space_group_name_H-M   'P 1'
#
loop_
_entity.id
_entity.type
_entity.pdbx_description
1 polymer ?
#
loop_
_entity_poly.entity_id
_entity_poly.type
_entity_poly.pdbx_seq_one_letter_code
_entity_poly.pdbx_strand_id
1 'polypeptide(L)' 'IAGALMIYCGGCMLAVQEQLDDVAAGVREALPGVPFLGVFTFGEQGVVLDGRNRHGNLMISAIVFGA' A
#
# COMPACT_ATOMS: atom_id res chain seq x y z
N ILE A 1 -16.74 -1.94 -5.65
CA ILE A 1 -15.46 -1.25 -5.38
C ILE A 1 -15.11 -0.48 -6.64
N ALA A 2 -14.94 0.84 -6.55
CA ALA A 2 -14.63 1.69 -7.69
C ALA A 2 -13.12 1.72 -8.01
N GLY A 3 -12.28 1.48 -7.00
CA GLY A 3 -10.82 1.38 -7.16
C GLY A 3 -10.12 1.14 -5.83
N ALA A 4 -8.80 0.94 -5.87
CA ALA A 4 -7.96 0.83 -4.69
C ALA A 4 -6.66 1.63 -4.80
N LEU A 5 -6.17 2.14 -3.67
CA LEU A 5 -4.85 2.74 -3.54
C LEU A 5 -4.05 1.94 -2.51
N MET A 6 -2.99 1.29 -3.00
CA MET A 6 -2.07 0.49 -2.20
C MET A 6 -0.86 1.37 -1.85
N ILE A 7 -0.66 1.65 -0.57
CA ILE A 7 0.42 2.49 -0.07
C ILE A 7 1.43 1.60 0.64
N TYR A 8 2.65 1.56 0.12
CA TYR A 8 3.77 0.82 0.66
C TYR A 8 4.78 1.79 1.24
N CYS A 9 5.35 1.43 2.39
CA CYS A 9 6.58 2.07 2.85
C CYS A 9 7.66 1.93 1.77
N GLY A 10 8.40 3.00 1.49
CA GLY A 10 9.47 3.01 0.49
C GLY A 10 10.57 1.98 0.78
N GLY A 11 10.78 1.64 2.06
CA GLY A 11 11.65 0.53 2.46
C GLY A 11 11.19 -0.84 1.92
N CYS A 12 9.89 -1.06 1.72
CA CYS A 12 9.38 -2.28 1.11
C CYS A 12 9.83 -2.43 -0.35
N MET A 13 10.01 -1.33 -1.09
CA MET A 13 10.44 -1.37 -2.48
C MET A 13 11.77 -2.10 -2.62
N LEU A 14 12.70 -1.89 -1.69
CA LEU A 14 14.01 -2.54 -1.70
C LEU A 14 13.91 -4.07 -1.59
N ALA A 15 12.85 -4.59 -0.98
CA ALA A 15 12.61 -6.03 -0.83
C ALA A 15 11.83 -6.63 -2.01
N VAL A 16 10.92 -5.87 -2.64
CA VAL A 16 9.95 -6.41 -3.61
C VAL A 16 10.10 -5.88 -5.04
N GLN A 17 11.05 -4.97 -5.29
CA GLN A 17 11.21 -4.33 -6.61
C GLN A 17 11.37 -5.32 -7.77
N GLU A 18 12.04 -6.46 -7.55
CA GLU A 18 12.22 -7.49 -8.58
C GLU A 18 10.99 -8.40 -8.74
N GLN A 19 10.03 -8.32 -7.82
CA GLN A 19 8.81 -9.15 -7.77
C GLN A 19 7.54 -8.29 -7.90
N LEU A 20 7.63 -7.09 -8.48
CA LEU A 20 6.49 -6.18 -8.58
C LEU A 20 5.33 -6.77 -9.40
N ASP A 21 5.62 -7.62 -10.37
CA ASP A 21 4.60 -8.33 -11.14
C ASP A 21 3.82 -9.32 -10.25
N ASP A 22 4.50 -10.02 -9.33
CA ASP A 22 3.86 -10.92 -8.37
C ASP A 22 3.02 -10.14 -7.36
N VAL A 23 3.53 -8.98 -6.88
CA VAL A 23 2.77 -8.07 -6.02
C VAL A 23 1.50 -7.60 -6.72
N ALA A 24 1.62 -7.15 -7.98
CA ALA A 24 0.48 -6.72 -8.77
C ALA A 24 -0.50 -7.87 -9.06
N ALA A 25 -0.02 -9.07 -9.32
CA ALA A 25 -0.83 -10.27 -9.50
C ALA A 25 -1.64 -10.59 -8.24
N GLY A 26 -1.01 -10.56 -7.06
CA GLY A 26 -1.71 -10.76 -5.78
C GLY A 26 -2.82 -9.74 -5.53
N VAL A 27 -2.60 -8.47 -5.88
CA VAL A 27 -3.66 -7.44 -5.79
C VAL A 27 -4.81 -7.73 -6.77
N ARG A 28 -4.50 -8.18 -7.99
CA ARG A 28 -5.53 -8.56 -8.98
C ARG A 28 -6.33 -9.79 -8.57
N GLU A 29 -5.71 -10.74 -7.89
CA GLU A 29 -6.39 -11.90 -7.32
C GLU A 29 -7.33 -11.48 -6.17
N ALA A 30 -6.84 -10.61 -5.27
CA ALA A 30 -7.64 -10.11 -4.15
C ALA A 30 -8.77 -9.16 -4.58
N LEU A 31 -8.58 -8.40 -5.66
CA LEU A 31 -9.54 -7.43 -6.20
C LEU A 31 -9.77 -7.63 -7.72
N PRO A 32 -10.47 -8.70 -8.13
CA PRO A 32 -10.64 -9.03 -9.54
C PRO A 32 -11.36 -7.94 -10.33
N GLY A 33 -10.74 -7.48 -11.42
CA GLY A 33 -11.33 -6.48 -12.32
C GLY A 33 -11.39 -5.05 -11.76
N VAL A 34 -10.86 -4.81 -10.55
CA VAL A 34 -10.84 -3.49 -9.93
C VAL A 34 -9.56 -2.74 -10.32
N PRO A 35 -9.64 -1.49 -10.79
CA PRO A 35 -8.44 -0.69 -11.03
C PRO A 35 -7.77 -0.32 -9.70
N PHE A 36 -6.44 -0.43 -9.66
CA PHE A 36 -5.68 -0.01 -8.49
C PHE A 36 -4.38 0.70 -8.87
N LEU A 37 -3.87 1.50 -7.94
CA LEU A 37 -2.56 2.12 -8.01
C LEU A 37 -1.72 1.69 -6.81
N GLY A 38 -0.49 1.26 -7.05
CA GLY A 38 0.51 1.02 -6.01
C GLY A 38 1.49 2.19 -5.93
N VAL A 39 1.74 2.71 -4.73
CA VAL A 39 2.72 3.77 -4.48
C VAL A 39 3.68 3.37 -3.36
N PHE A 40 4.96 3.68 -3.55
CA PHE A 40 6.01 3.51 -2.54
C PHE A 40 6.41 4.90 -2.06
N THR A 41 6.11 5.22 -0.79
CA THR A 41 6.36 6.55 -0.22
C THR A 41 7.40 6.49 0.89
N PHE A 42 8.28 7.47 0.98
CA PHE A 42 9.20 7.59 2.12
C PHE A 42 8.66 8.59 3.13
N GLY A 43 8.81 8.27 4.42
CA GLY A 43 8.53 9.19 5.50
C GLY A 43 7.06 9.26 5.89
N GLU A 44 6.34 8.13 5.93
CA GLU A 44 5.04 8.12 6.58
C GLU A 44 5.20 8.46 8.07
N GLN A 45 4.84 9.70 8.41
CA GLN A 45 4.70 10.17 9.77
C GLN A 45 3.21 10.43 9.98
N GLY A 46 2.60 9.60 10.82
CA GLY A 46 1.18 9.70 11.13
C GLY A 46 0.97 9.85 12.63
N VAL A 47 -0.04 10.64 12.99
CA VAL A 47 -0.58 10.65 14.34
C VAL A 47 -1.49 9.43 14.50
N VAL A 48 -1.23 8.59 15.50
CA VAL A 48 -2.18 7.56 15.94
C VAL A 48 -3.18 8.19 16.92
N LEU A 49 -4.27 7.48 17.22
CA LEU A 49 -5.38 7.95 18.07
C LEU A 49 -4.94 8.54 19.43
N ASP A 50 -3.73 8.25 19.90
CA ASP A 50 -3.14 8.78 21.14
C ASP A 50 -2.41 10.13 20.96
N GLY A 51 -2.44 10.74 19.78
CA GLY A 51 -1.80 12.03 19.51
C GLY A 51 -0.28 11.96 19.31
N ARG A 52 0.31 10.76 19.23
CA ARG A 52 1.77 10.58 19.11
C ARG A 52 2.18 10.20 17.69
N ASN A 53 3.32 10.71 17.26
CA ASN A 53 3.97 10.22 16.04
C ASN A 53 4.43 8.79 16.26
N ARG A 54 3.97 7.88 15.40
CA ARG A 54 4.52 6.53 15.29
C ARG A 54 5.27 6.40 13.99
N HIS A 55 6.37 5.66 14.02
CA HIS A 55 7.08 5.25 12.84
C HIS A 55 6.77 3.77 12.60
N GLY A 56 6.13 3.48 11.47
CA GLY A 56 5.84 2.13 11.01
C GLY A 56 6.78 1.77 9.88
N ASN A 57 7.85 1.04 10.18
CA ASN A 57 8.72 0.50 9.14
C ASN A 57 8.02 -0.64 8.40
N LEU A 58 8.23 -0.70 7.08
CA LEU A 58 7.77 -1.81 6.23
C LEU A 58 6.26 -2.07 6.27
N MET A 59 5.48 -1.02 6.51
CA MET A 59 4.02 -1.10 6.54
C MET A 59 3.42 -1.03 5.13
N ILE A 60 2.26 -1.66 4.98
CA ILE A 60 1.43 -1.62 3.78
C ILE A 60 0.02 -1.24 4.22
N SER A 61 -0.62 -0.34 3.48
CA SER A 61 -2.02 0.05 3.67
C SER A 61 -2.78 -0.07 2.35
N ALA A 62 -4.06 -0.40 2.44
CA ALA A 62 -4.97 -0.48 1.29
C ALA A 62 -6.18 0.42 1.56
N ILE A 63 -6.38 1.42 0.71
CA ILE A 63 -7.59 2.24 0.70
C ILE A 63 -8.49 1.73 -0.42
N VAL A 64 -9.70 1.30 -0.06
CA VAL A 64 -10.68 0.77 -1.01
C VAL A 64 -11.81 1.79 -1.17
N PHE A 65 -12.04 2.25 -2.40
CA PHE A 65 -13.06 3.23 -2.71
C PHE A 65 -14.41 2.56 -3.02
N GLY A 66 -15.47 3.01 -2.32
CA GLY A 66 -16.85 2.64 -2.60
C GLY A 66 -17.36 3.24 -3.93
N ALA A 67 -18.51 2.74 -4.38
CA ALA A 67 -19.26 3.31 -5.52
C ALA A 67 -20.44 4.13 -5.00
#